data_AF-Q73HL3-F1
#
_entry.id   AF-Q73HL3-F1
#
_cell.length_a   1.000
_cell.length_b   1.000
_cell.length_c   1.000
_cell.angle_alpha   90.00
_cell.angle_beta   90.00
_cell.angle_gamma   90.00
#
_symmetry.space_group_name_H-M   'P 1'
#
loop_
_entity.id
_entity.type
_entity.pdbx_description
1 polymer ?
#
loop_
_entity_poly.entity_id
_entity_poly.type
_entity_poly.pdbx_seq_one_letter_code
_entity_poly.pdbx_strand_id
1 'polypeptide(L)'
;MLVKIGTRGSKLAVAQALEAKQKLLDSFPNLSIEIVKIKTSGDKYANANLAEIGGKGLFIKEIETELLENNIDMAVHSLKDMPAFFSGGLTIPCVLERLSSCDAFISHKHNSLESLPQQATIATSSIRRKVQLLNVRPDLNIVPLRGNVTTRLQNQSFDGIILAEAGLIRLEKHHLITEVLPPKVMLSAVGQGAVCIQCRRNDVKIIDLLEKINNNMSFIGVKSERSFMKTVNGSCFTPLAALAEYVSENMLHLRCMLASGKNIYFTERTSFIEDAEKMGMDAGLELKSKCL
;
A
#
# COMPACT_ATOMS: atom_id res chain seq x y z
N MET A 1 21.88 -16.78 -15.16
CA MET A 1 21.06 -17.22 -14.01
C MET A 1 19.61 -16.88 -14.31
N LEU A 2 18.69 -17.83 -14.14
CA LEU A 2 17.25 -17.58 -14.26
C LEU A 2 16.71 -17.13 -12.91
N VAL A 3 15.94 -16.04 -12.89
CA VAL A 3 15.24 -15.52 -11.72
C VAL A 3 13.73 -15.49 -12.00
N LYS A 4 12.95 -16.11 -11.12
CA LYS A 4 11.49 -16.16 -11.19
C LYS A 4 10.87 -15.13 -10.25
N ILE A 5 10.13 -14.18 -10.83
CA ILE A 5 9.40 -13.14 -10.10
C ILE A 5 7.93 -13.53 -9.97
N GLY A 6 7.50 -13.86 -8.76
CA GLY A 6 6.10 -14.06 -8.42
C GLY A 6 5.33 -12.76 -8.36
N THR A 7 4.12 -12.73 -8.92
CA THR A 7 3.20 -11.60 -8.81
C THR A 7 1.75 -12.04 -8.96
N ARG A 8 0.81 -11.21 -8.51
CA ARG A 8 -0.62 -11.43 -8.81
C ARG A 8 -0.92 -11.21 -10.29
N GLY A 9 -2.01 -11.82 -10.77
CA GLY A 9 -2.42 -11.73 -12.17
C GLY A 9 -3.07 -10.40 -12.61
N SER A 10 -3.36 -9.48 -11.68
CA SER A 10 -4.01 -8.20 -12.03
C SER A 10 -3.10 -7.29 -12.86
N LYS A 11 -3.68 -6.44 -13.73
CA LYS A 11 -2.91 -5.50 -14.57
C LYS A 11 -1.91 -4.66 -13.77
N LEU A 12 -2.32 -4.15 -12.60
CA LEU A 12 -1.44 -3.35 -11.74
C LEU A 12 -0.29 -4.18 -11.16
N ALA A 13 -0.57 -5.39 -10.69
CA ALA A 13 0.46 -6.26 -10.12
C ALA A 13 1.48 -6.71 -11.18
N VAL A 14 1.03 -6.97 -12.40
CA VAL A 14 1.92 -7.26 -13.53
C VAL A 14 2.76 -6.03 -13.90
N ALA A 15 2.17 -4.82 -13.93
CA ALA A 15 2.92 -3.58 -14.18
C ALA A 15 4.03 -3.37 -13.14
N GLN A 16 3.75 -3.64 -11.86
CA GLN A 16 4.75 -3.57 -10.79
C GLN A 16 5.87 -4.63 -10.94
N ALA A 17 5.52 -5.85 -11.37
CA ALA A 17 6.51 -6.88 -11.64
C ALA A 17 7.39 -6.53 -12.85
N LEU A 18 6.83 -5.88 -13.86
CA LEU A 18 7.58 -5.37 -15.02
C LEU A 18 8.51 -4.22 -14.61
N GLU A 19 8.07 -3.32 -13.73
CA GLU A 19 8.90 -2.26 -13.14
C GLU A 19 10.11 -2.85 -12.41
N ALA A 20 9.90 -3.86 -11.55
CA ALA A 20 10.99 -4.57 -10.87
C ALA A 20 11.92 -5.30 -11.85
N LYS A 21 11.35 -5.99 -12.84
CA LYS A 21 12.11 -6.67 -13.90
C LYS A 21 13.01 -5.69 -14.65
N GLN A 22 12.49 -4.53 -15.03
CA GLN A 22 13.27 -3.52 -15.77
C GLN A 22 14.45 -3.03 -14.93
N LYS A 23 14.22 -2.66 -13.66
CA LYS A 23 15.29 -2.22 -12.75
C LYS A 23 16.39 -3.27 -12.58
N LEU A 24 16.02 -4.55 -12.49
CA LEU A 24 16.97 -5.66 -12.43
C LEU A 24 17.78 -5.79 -13.74
N LEU A 25 17.14 -5.68 -14.90
CA LEU A 25 17.84 -5.76 -16.19
C LEU A 25 18.76 -4.56 -16.43
N ASP A 26 18.38 -3.37 -15.98
CA ASP A 26 19.21 -2.17 -16.06
C ASP A 26 20.51 -2.33 -15.25
N SER A 27 20.43 -2.98 -14.07
CA SER A 27 21.60 -3.26 -13.23
C SER A 27 22.35 -4.53 -13.62
N PHE A 28 21.65 -5.51 -14.21
CA PHE A 28 22.19 -6.83 -14.55
C PHE A 28 21.70 -7.27 -15.95
N PRO A 29 22.30 -6.77 -17.04
CA PRO A 29 21.82 -7.01 -18.41
C PRO A 29 21.81 -8.49 -18.83
N ASN A 30 22.65 -9.32 -18.21
CA ASN A 30 22.77 -10.75 -18.50
C ASN A 30 21.81 -11.63 -17.66
N LEU A 31 20.97 -11.03 -16.82
CA LEU A 31 20.02 -11.77 -15.99
C LEU A 31 18.85 -12.26 -16.84
N SER A 32 18.49 -13.54 -16.72
CA SER A 32 17.28 -14.07 -17.34
C SER A 32 16.14 -13.99 -16.32
N ILE A 33 15.04 -13.32 -16.66
CA ILE A 33 13.93 -13.07 -15.72
C ILE A 33 12.60 -13.57 -16.29
N GLU A 34 11.96 -14.46 -15.55
CA GLU A 34 10.61 -14.99 -15.78
C GLU A 34 9.60 -14.35 -14.81
N ILE A 35 8.44 -13.94 -15.31
CA ILE A 35 7.33 -13.47 -14.46
C ILE A 35 6.32 -14.62 -14.29
N VAL A 36 6.16 -15.06 -13.04
CA VAL A 36 5.26 -16.14 -12.64
C VAL A 36 4.00 -15.52 -12.03
N LYS A 37 2.87 -15.65 -12.73
CA LYS A 37 1.57 -15.17 -12.25
C LYS A 37 0.95 -16.18 -11.30
N ILE A 38 0.68 -15.77 -10.08
CA ILE A 38 0.13 -16.61 -9.02
C ILE A 38 -1.31 -16.18 -8.75
N LYS A 39 -2.23 -17.14 -8.78
CA LYS A 39 -3.66 -16.92 -8.55
C LYS A 39 -3.94 -17.06 -7.06
N THR A 40 -4.28 -15.97 -6.40
CA THR A 40 -4.52 -15.97 -4.94
C THR A 40 -5.99 -16.25 -4.63
N SER A 41 -6.29 -16.69 -3.40
CA SER A 41 -7.68 -16.87 -2.96
C SER A 41 -8.46 -15.54 -3.01
N GLY A 42 -7.81 -14.42 -2.73
CA GLY A 42 -8.40 -13.09 -2.90
C GLY A 42 -8.83 -12.78 -4.34
N ASP A 43 -8.18 -13.37 -5.35
CA ASP A 43 -8.61 -13.26 -6.76
C ASP A 43 -9.77 -14.22 -7.09
N LYS A 44 -9.80 -15.40 -6.46
CA LYS A 44 -10.88 -16.40 -6.64
C LYS A 44 -12.20 -15.97 -6.01
N TYR A 45 -12.15 -15.30 -4.86
CA TYR A 45 -13.32 -14.97 -4.04
C TYR A 45 -13.69 -13.48 -4.03
N ALA A 46 -13.48 -12.76 -5.14
CA ALA A 46 -13.78 -11.33 -5.25
C ALA A 46 -15.21 -10.94 -4.82
N ASN A 47 -16.16 -11.89 -4.89
CA ASN A 47 -17.58 -11.73 -4.55
C ASN A 47 -17.99 -12.30 -3.17
N ALA A 48 -17.11 -13.02 -2.45
CA ALA A 48 -17.43 -13.56 -1.12
C ALA A 48 -17.12 -12.55 -0.01
N ASN A 49 -17.72 -12.71 1.16
CA ASN A 49 -17.48 -11.84 2.30
C ASN A 49 -16.07 -12.10 2.88
N LEU A 50 -15.04 -11.45 2.33
CA LEU A 50 -13.63 -11.54 2.75
C LEU A 50 -13.41 -11.25 4.26
N ALA A 51 -14.39 -10.63 4.93
CA ALA A 51 -14.41 -10.45 6.38
C ALA A 51 -14.41 -11.79 7.15
N GLU A 52 -14.97 -12.85 6.56
CA GLU A 52 -15.08 -14.18 7.17
C GLU A 52 -13.88 -15.09 6.85
N ILE A 53 -13.05 -14.74 5.86
CA ILE A 53 -12.08 -15.68 5.25
C ILE A 53 -10.60 -15.36 5.58
N GLY A 54 -10.29 -14.28 6.32
CA GLY A 54 -8.97 -14.13 6.96
C GLY A 54 -8.04 -12.98 6.50
N GLY A 55 -8.58 -11.86 5.99
CA GLY A 55 -7.81 -10.60 5.89
C GLY A 55 -6.73 -10.52 4.79
N LYS A 56 -5.71 -9.65 4.98
CA LYS A 56 -4.68 -9.21 3.99
C LYS A 56 -3.84 -10.38 3.48
N GLY A 57 -3.72 -11.41 4.30
CA GLY A 57 -3.03 -12.65 3.97
C GLY A 57 -3.61 -13.36 2.73
N LEU A 58 -4.86 -13.11 2.35
CA LEU A 58 -5.50 -13.77 1.20
C LEU A 58 -4.95 -13.37 -0.18
N PHE A 59 -4.15 -12.31 -0.25
CA PHE A 59 -3.48 -11.88 -1.49
C PHE A 59 -1.99 -12.21 -1.52
N ILE A 60 -1.46 -12.74 -0.42
CA ILE A 60 -0.02 -12.89 -0.21
C ILE A 60 0.34 -14.33 0.15
N LYS A 61 -0.53 -15.05 0.87
CA LYS A 61 -0.26 -16.40 1.38
C LYS A 61 0.15 -17.37 0.28
N GLU A 62 -0.56 -17.40 -0.84
CA GLU A 62 -0.18 -18.29 -1.95
C GLU A 62 1.19 -17.90 -2.53
N ILE A 63 1.49 -16.60 -2.63
CA ILE A 63 2.78 -16.13 -3.13
C ILE A 63 3.91 -16.47 -2.14
N GLU A 64 3.66 -16.37 -0.84
CA GLU A 64 4.60 -16.78 0.20
C GLU A 64 4.84 -18.29 0.21
N THR A 65 3.82 -19.10 -0.05
CA THR A 65 3.97 -20.54 -0.26
C THR A 65 4.92 -20.81 -1.43
N GLU A 66 4.71 -20.18 -2.58
CA GLU A 66 5.61 -20.36 -3.75
C GLU A 66 7.06 -19.91 -3.46
N LEU A 67 7.25 -18.85 -2.64
CA LEU A 67 8.58 -18.44 -2.18
C LEU A 67 9.23 -19.49 -1.28
N LEU A 68 8.48 -20.02 -0.30
CA LEU A 68 9.00 -20.98 0.68
C LEU A 68 9.26 -22.36 0.05
N GLU A 69 8.47 -22.74 -0.95
CA GLU A 69 8.63 -23.99 -1.71
C GLU A 69 9.70 -23.89 -2.81
N ASN A 70 10.34 -22.72 -3.00
CA ASN A 70 11.34 -22.43 -4.04
C ASN A 70 10.80 -22.52 -5.48
N ASN A 71 9.49 -22.34 -5.67
CA ASN A 71 8.89 -22.29 -7.01
C ASN A 71 9.13 -20.93 -7.70
N ILE A 72 9.32 -19.87 -6.91
CA ILE A 72 9.74 -18.53 -7.32
C ILE A 72 10.90 -18.03 -6.46
N ASP A 73 11.67 -17.06 -6.94
CA ASP A 73 12.86 -16.55 -6.23
C ASP A 73 12.59 -15.29 -5.43
N MET A 74 11.72 -14.44 -5.96
CA MET A 74 11.29 -13.20 -5.35
C MET A 74 9.83 -12.93 -5.70
N ALA A 75 9.15 -12.12 -4.91
CA ALA A 75 7.76 -11.75 -5.12
C ALA A 75 7.59 -10.23 -5.07
N VAL A 76 6.79 -9.69 -5.99
CA VAL A 76 6.54 -8.25 -6.10
C VAL A 76 5.15 -7.92 -5.57
N HIS A 77 5.09 -6.93 -4.67
CA HIS A 77 3.85 -6.52 -4.02
C HIS A 77 3.70 -5.00 -4.01
N SER A 78 2.44 -4.54 -4.05
CA SER A 78 2.11 -3.22 -3.53
C SER A 78 2.33 -3.22 -2.01
N LEU A 79 3.21 -2.37 -1.49
CA LEU A 79 3.60 -2.47 -0.08
C LEU A 79 2.43 -2.24 0.88
N LYS A 80 1.45 -1.40 0.50
CA LYS A 80 0.23 -1.18 1.28
C LYS A 80 -0.64 -2.43 1.48
N ASP A 81 -0.48 -3.43 0.62
CA ASP A 81 -1.20 -4.69 0.72
C ASP A 81 -0.46 -5.69 1.63
N MET A 82 0.82 -5.42 1.95
CA MET A 82 1.57 -6.24 2.91
C MET A 82 1.00 -6.10 4.33
N PRO A 83 0.84 -7.22 5.05
CA PRO A 83 0.48 -7.19 6.46
C PRO A 83 1.63 -6.65 7.32
N ALA A 84 1.32 -6.35 8.59
CA ALA A 84 2.32 -6.03 9.61
C ALA A 84 3.29 -7.19 9.82
N PHE A 85 2.75 -8.41 9.85
CA PHE A 85 3.46 -9.67 10.03
C PHE A 85 3.15 -10.60 8.85
N PHE A 86 4.19 -11.24 8.33
CA PHE A 86 4.14 -12.16 7.21
C PHE A 86 4.88 -13.46 7.57
N SER A 87 4.82 -14.47 6.69
CA SER A 87 5.37 -15.80 6.98
C SER A 87 6.84 -15.77 7.40
N GLY A 88 7.17 -16.58 8.42
CA GLY A 88 8.55 -16.77 8.88
C GLY A 88 9.44 -17.30 7.75
N GLY A 89 10.74 -16.96 7.80
CA GLY A 89 11.69 -17.33 6.74
C GLY A 89 11.72 -16.37 5.55
N LEU A 90 10.82 -15.39 5.47
CA LEU A 90 10.81 -14.37 4.43
C LEU A 90 11.35 -13.01 4.94
N THR A 91 11.74 -12.16 4.00
CA THR A 91 12.19 -10.78 4.23
C THR A 91 11.83 -9.87 3.06
N ILE A 92 11.82 -8.55 3.29
CA ILE A 92 11.64 -7.53 2.26
C ILE A 92 12.94 -6.71 2.22
N PRO A 93 13.93 -7.10 1.42
CA PRO A 93 15.21 -6.39 1.37
C PRO A 93 15.16 -5.19 0.41
N CYS A 94 14.11 -5.07 -0.41
CA CYS A 94 14.03 -4.05 -1.45
C CYS A 94 12.65 -3.38 -1.49
N VAL A 95 12.71 -2.06 -1.56
CA VAL A 95 11.59 -1.18 -1.87
C VAL A 95 12.03 -0.31 -3.05
N LEU A 96 11.27 -0.35 -4.14
CA LEU A 96 11.53 0.50 -5.30
C LEU A 96 11.22 1.96 -4.97
N GLU A 97 11.65 2.87 -5.84
CA GLU A 97 11.31 4.29 -5.72
C GLU A 97 9.80 4.49 -5.56
N ARG A 98 9.43 5.20 -4.50
CA ARG A 98 8.04 5.44 -4.12
C ARG A 98 7.43 6.48 -5.05
N LEU A 99 6.42 6.07 -5.81
CA LEU A 99 5.51 7.00 -6.48
C LEU A 99 4.56 7.66 -5.47
N SER A 100 3.74 8.61 -5.92
CA SER A 100 2.81 9.36 -5.07
C SER A 100 2.09 8.48 -4.02
N SER A 101 2.17 8.93 -2.76
CA SER A 101 1.47 8.33 -1.63
C SER A 101 0.00 8.78 -1.56
N CYS A 102 -0.40 9.78 -2.34
CA CYS A 102 -1.73 10.38 -2.27
C CYS A 102 -2.84 9.44 -2.72
N ASP A 103 -4.02 9.69 -2.16
CA ASP A 103 -5.27 9.21 -2.73
C ASP A 103 -5.78 10.23 -3.76
N ALA A 104 -6.44 9.74 -4.79
CA ALA A 104 -7.09 10.54 -5.81
C ALA A 104 -8.61 10.35 -5.71
N PHE A 105 -9.33 11.45 -5.80
CA PHE A 105 -10.76 11.49 -6.08
C PHE A 105 -10.98 11.44 -7.59
N ILE A 106 -11.92 10.58 -8.00
CA ILE A 106 -12.31 10.37 -9.39
C ILE A 106 -13.81 10.52 -9.46
N SER A 107 -14.27 11.45 -10.30
CA SER A 107 -15.67 11.69 -10.58
C SER A 107 -15.87 12.05 -12.05
N HIS A 108 -16.98 11.58 -12.60
CA HIS A 108 -17.47 12.00 -13.91
C HIS A 108 -18.48 13.15 -13.83
N LYS A 109 -18.90 13.52 -12.63
CA LYS A 109 -20.03 14.44 -12.38
C LYS A 109 -19.60 15.74 -11.69
N HIS A 110 -18.53 15.67 -10.89
CA HIS A 110 -18.12 16.74 -9.98
C HIS A 110 -16.63 17.03 -10.14
N ASN A 111 -16.21 18.26 -9.86
CA ASN A 111 -14.85 18.74 -10.14
C ASN A 111 -13.89 18.64 -8.94
N SER A 112 -14.40 18.40 -7.75
CA SER A 112 -13.62 18.22 -6.52
C SER A 112 -14.47 17.54 -5.44
N LEU A 113 -13.80 17.02 -4.41
CA LEU A 113 -14.44 16.49 -3.22
C LEU A 113 -15.28 17.55 -2.51
N GLU A 114 -14.81 18.80 -2.50
CA GLU A 114 -15.51 19.94 -1.90
C GLU A 114 -16.81 20.27 -2.65
N SER A 115 -16.80 20.21 -3.98
CA SER A 115 -17.95 20.54 -4.83
C SER A 115 -19.11 19.54 -4.76
N LEU A 116 -18.93 18.41 -4.06
CA LEU A 116 -19.96 17.39 -3.94
C LEU A 116 -21.22 17.92 -3.24
N PRO A 117 -22.42 17.61 -3.78
CA PRO A 117 -23.68 17.97 -3.13
C PRO A 117 -23.81 17.31 -1.75
N GLN A 118 -24.72 17.83 -0.93
CA GLN A 118 -25.01 17.23 0.37
C GLN A 118 -25.49 15.78 0.17
N GLN A 119 -25.02 14.87 1.04
CA GLN A 119 -25.34 13.43 0.96
C GLN A 119 -24.85 12.71 -0.31
N ALA A 120 -23.86 13.29 -1.01
CA ALA A 120 -23.23 12.63 -2.15
C ALA A 120 -22.68 11.24 -1.78
N THR A 121 -22.77 10.32 -2.74
CA THR A 121 -22.35 8.93 -2.56
C THR A 121 -20.93 8.70 -3.05
N ILE A 122 -20.02 8.34 -2.14
CA ILE A 122 -18.62 8.02 -2.45
C ILE A 122 -18.33 6.55 -2.21
N ALA A 123 -17.73 5.90 -3.20
CA ALA A 123 -17.51 4.46 -3.15
C ALA A 123 -16.06 4.10 -2.78
N THR A 124 -15.90 3.42 -1.65
CA THR A 124 -14.62 2.88 -1.16
C THR A 124 -14.85 1.77 -0.13
N SER A 125 -14.17 0.64 -0.28
CA SER A 125 -14.12 -0.41 0.75
C SER A 125 -13.00 -0.22 1.78
N SER A 126 -12.21 0.86 1.69
CA SER A 126 -11.17 1.16 2.68
C SER A 126 -11.78 1.85 3.90
N ILE A 127 -11.67 1.21 5.08
CA ILE A 127 -12.12 1.80 6.34
C ILE A 127 -11.32 3.07 6.65
N ARG A 128 -10.00 3.08 6.41
CA ARG A 128 -9.14 4.28 6.50
C ARG A 128 -9.71 5.46 5.72
N ARG A 129 -10.11 5.25 4.46
CA ARG A 129 -10.66 6.33 3.63
C ARG A 129 -12.04 6.76 4.14
N LYS A 130 -12.89 5.80 4.52
CA LYS A 130 -14.22 6.08 5.07
C LYS A 130 -14.14 7.00 6.28
N VAL A 131 -13.30 6.68 7.27
CA VAL A 131 -13.23 7.48 8.51
C VAL A 131 -12.68 8.89 8.24
N GLN A 132 -11.70 9.03 7.34
CA GLN A 132 -11.15 10.34 7.00
C GLN A 132 -12.10 11.19 6.16
N LEU A 133 -12.82 10.60 5.21
CA LEU A 133 -13.87 11.30 4.46
C LEU A 133 -14.96 11.82 5.38
N LEU A 134 -15.46 10.98 6.30
CA LEU A 134 -16.50 11.37 7.24
C LEU A 134 -16.01 12.38 8.30
N ASN A 135 -14.70 12.45 8.56
CA ASN A 135 -14.13 13.49 9.41
C ASN A 135 -14.14 14.87 8.73
N VAL A 136 -13.98 14.93 7.41
CA VAL A 136 -13.96 16.19 6.64
C VAL A 136 -15.34 16.57 6.11
N ARG A 137 -16.15 15.59 5.71
CA ARG A 137 -17.51 15.74 5.18
C ARG A 137 -18.44 14.69 5.83
N PRO A 138 -18.96 14.98 7.04
CA PRO A 138 -19.81 14.04 7.79
C PRO A 138 -21.12 13.65 7.11
N ASP A 139 -21.56 14.43 6.11
CA ASP A 139 -22.80 14.22 5.38
C ASP A 139 -22.70 13.15 4.27
N LEU A 140 -21.49 12.75 3.86
CA LEU A 140 -21.31 11.82 2.73
C LEU A 140 -21.88 10.43 3.01
N ASN A 141 -22.50 9.85 1.98
CA ASN A 141 -22.88 8.44 1.98
C ASN A 141 -21.72 7.57 1.46
N ILE A 142 -21.06 6.81 2.34
CA ILE A 142 -19.92 5.96 1.96
C ILE A 142 -20.35 4.51 1.73
N VAL A 143 -20.23 4.06 0.47
CA VAL A 143 -20.63 2.72 0.04
C VAL A 143 -19.42 1.85 -0.35
N PRO A 144 -19.48 0.52 -0.17
CA PRO A 144 -18.36 -0.35 -0.54
C PRO A 144 -18.17 -0.43 -2.06
N LEU A 145 -16.90 -0.49 -2.49
CA LEU A 145 -16.50 -0.70 -3.88
C LEU A 145 -15.36 -1.71 -3.96
N ARG A 146 -15.59 -2.81 -4.68
CA ARG A 146 -14.64 -3.91 -4.90
C ARG A 146 -14.27 -4.04 -6.37
N GLY A 147 -13.38 -4.99 -6.66
CA GLY A 147 -12.79 -5.19 -7.99
C GLY A 147 -11.40 -4.59 -8.12
N ASN A 148 -10.76 -4.83 -9.26
CA ASN A 148 -9.48 -4.23 -9.61
C ASN A 148 -9.65 -2.75 -10.05
N VAL A 149 -8.56 -2.03 -10.26
CA VAL A 149 -8.60 -0.59 -10.62
C VAL A 149 -9.46 -0.35 -11.87
N THR A 150 -9.29 -1.15 -12.92
CA THR A 150 -10.04 -0.99 -14.17
C THR A 150 -11.54 -1.18 -13.98
N THR A 151 -11.96 -2.24 -13.28
CA THR A 151 -13.39 -2.50 -13.03
C THR A 151 -14.02 -1.41 -12.16
N ARG A 152 -13.25 -0.81 -11.24
CA ARG A 152 -13.73 0.29 -10.40
C ARG A 152 -13.92 1.58 -11.18
N LEU A 153 -12.96 1.92 -12.05
CA LEU A 153 -13.05 3.10 -12.93
C LEU A 153 -14.23 3.06 -13.89
N GLN A 154 -14.68 1.86 -14.28
CA GLN A 154 -15.85 1.69 -15.15
C GLN A 154 -17.18 1.83 -14.42
N ASN A 155 -17.20 1.77 -13.08
CA ASN A 155 -18.42 1.87 -12.30
C ASN A 155 -18.76 3.35 -12.04
N GLN A 156 -19.80 3.84 -12.72
CA GLN A 156 -20.24 5.23 -12.65
C GLN A 156 -21.51 5.43 -11.79
N SER A 157 -21.89 4.43 -11.00
CA SER A 157 -23.13 4.46 -10.18
C SER A 157 -23.06 5.39 -8.96
N PHE A 158 -21.95 6.11 -8.77
CA PHE A 158 -21.67 6.93 -7.59
C PHE A 158 -21.37 8.39 -7.99
N ASP A 159 -21.28 9.29 -7.02
CA ASP A 159 -20.81 10.67 -7.25
C ASP A 159 -19.29 10.73 -7.37
N GLY A 160 -18.59 9.76 -6.79
CA GLY A 160 -17.20 9.50 -7.11
C GLY A 160 -16.61 8.32 -6.36
N ILE A 161 -15.37 8.01 -6.67
CA ILE A 161 -14.61 6.91 -6.07
C ILE A 161 -13.26 7.44 -5.61
N ILE A 162 -12.65 6.75 -4.64
CA ILE A 162 -11.29 7.05 -4.19
C ILE A 162 -10.35 5.92 -4.60
N LEU A 163 -9.27 6.24 -5.30
CA LEU A 163 -8.20 5.31 -5.68
C LEU A 163 -6.83 5.84 -5.22
N ALA A 164 -5.81 4.99 -5.25
CA ALA A 164 -4.45 5.46 -4.98
C ALA A 164 -3.87 6.04 -6.28
N GLU A 165 -3.32 7.24 -6.22
CA GLU A 165 -2.78 7.93 -7.40
C GLU A 165 -1.70 7.09 -8.10
N ALA A 166 -0.74 6.54 -7.35
CA ALA A 166 0.30 5.68 -7.91
C ALA A 166 -0.23 4.45 -8.67
N GLY A 167 -1.42 3.94 -8.32
CA GLY A 167 -2.06 2.86 -9.07
C GLY A 167 -2.60 3.31 -10.42
N LEU A 168 -3.05 4.56 -10.51
CA LEU A 168 -3.49 5.18 -11.77
C LEU A 168 -2.30 5.54 -12.65
N ILE A 169 -1.22 6.07 -12.08
CA ILE A 169 0.02 6.38 -12.80
C ILE A 169 0.59 5.12 -13.47
N ARG A 170 0.77 4.02 -12.71
CA ARG A 170 1.30 2.74 -13.25
C ARG A 170 0.43 2.09 -14.32
N LEU A 171 -0.84 2.49 -14.42
CA LEU A 171 -1.79 2.00 -15.42
C LEU A 171 -2.06 3.03 -16.53
N GLU A 172 -1.34 4.15 -16.55
CA GLU A 172 -1.54 5.25 -17.51
C GLU A 172 -2.99 5.80 -17.49
N LYS A 173 -3.59 5.83 -16.30
CA LYS A 173 -4.95 6.33 -16.02
C LYS A 173 -4.97 7.59 -15.17
N HIS A 174 -3.84 8.26 -14.99
CA HIS A 174 -3.75 9.49 -14.18
C HIS A 174 -4.55 10.65 -14.78
N HIS A 175 -4.81 10.67 -16.10
CA HIS A 175 -5.69 11.65 -16.75
C HIS A 175 -7.17 11.57 -16.29
N LEU A 176 -7.56 10.50 -15.58
CA LEU A 176 -8.90 10.36 -15.00
C LEU A 176 -8.99 10.94 -13.59
N ILE A 177 -7.90 11.44 -13.02
CA ILE A 177 -7.90 12.03 -11.68
C ILE A 177 -8.64 13.36 -11.75
N THR A 178 -9.68 13.49 -10.93
CA THR A 178 -10.40 14.75 -10.73
C THR A 178 -9.63 15.65 -9.76
N GLU A 179 -9.19 15.08 -8.65
CA GLU A 179 -8.46 15.80 -7.60
C GLU A 179 -7.49 14.85 -6.88
N VAL A 180 -6.25 15.30 -6.67
CA VAL A 180 -5.30 14.62 -5.77
C VAL A 180 -5.53 15.13 -4.35
N LEU A 181 -5.88 14.24 -3.43
CA LEU A 181 -6.23 14.60 -2.06
C LEU A 181 -4.96 14.82 -1.23
N PRO A 182 -4.78 16.00 -0.62
CA PRO A 182 -3.61 16.26 0.20
C PRO A 182 -3.67 15.46 1.52
N PRO A 183 -2.52 15.18 2.17
CA PRO A 183 -2.48 14.40 3.41
C PRO A 183 -3.36 14.94 4.56
N LYS A 184 -3.63 16.26 4.56
CA LYS A 184 -4.57 16.90 5.51
C LYS A 184 -6.02 16.45 5.34
N VAL A 185 -6.42 16.07 4.13
CA VAL A 185 -7.75 15.52 3.82
C VAL A 185 -7.73 14.00 3.93
N MET A 186 -6.64 13.38 3.46
CA MET A 186 -6.55 11.93 3.36
C MET A 186 -5.10 11.46 3.59
N LEU A 187 -4.76 11.16 4.84
CA LEU A 187 -3.48 10.54 5.17
C LEU A 187 -3.41 9.13 4.57
N SER A 188 -2.27 8.81 3.96
CA SER A 188 -2.11 7.62 3.13
C SER A 188 -2.10 6.31 3.92
N ALA A 189 -2.45 5.19 3.25
CA ALA A 189 -2.15 3.89 3.82
C ALA A 189 -0.63 3.70 3.99
N VAL A 190 -0.21 2.96 5.01
CA VAL A 190 1.18 2.54 5.21
C VAL A 190 1.73 1.93 3.92
N GLY A 191 2.83 2.46 3.41
CA GLY A 191 3.48 1.99 2.18
C GLY A 191 2.73 2.31 0.89
N GLN A 192 1.71 3.18 0.90
CA GLN A 192 1.02 3.57 -0.33
C GLN A 192 1.99 4.26 -1.30
N GLY A 193 1.93 3.86 -2.57
CA GLY A 193 2.84 4.33 -3.62
C GLY A 193 4.07 3.44 -3.83
N ALA A 194 4.53 2.78 -2.76
CA ALA A 194 5.71 1.93 -2.77
C ALA A 194 5.42 0.52 -3.29
N VAL A 195 6.37 -0.01 -4.07
CA VAL A 195 6.44 -1.41 -4.47
C VAL A 195 7.57 -2.06 -3.68
N CYS A 196 7.29 -3.21 -3.09
CA CYS A 196 8.30 -3.96 -2.36
C CYS A 196 8.52 -5.32 -2.99
N ILE A 197 9.74 -5.82 -2.82
CA ILE A 197 10.14 -7.13 -3.29
C ILE A 197 10.45 -8.00 -2.07
N GLN A 198 9.74 -9.11 -1.93
CA GLN A 198 9.91 -10.10 -0.86
C GLN A 198 10.73 -11.28 -1.38
N CYS A 199 11.60 -11.84 -0.56
CA CYS A 199 12.34 -13.07 -0.87
C CYS A 199 12.55 -13.91 0.39
N ARG A 200 13.17 -15.08 0.24
CA ARG A 200 13.64 -15.88 1.37
C ARG A 200 14.78 -15.18 2.10
N ARG A 201 14.79 -15.23 3.43
CA ARG A 201 15.77 -14.56 4.29
C ARG A 201 17.19 -15.11 4.16
N ASN A 202 17.32 -16.38 3.81
CA ASN A 202 18.60 -17.08 3.65
C ASN A 202 19.10 -17.10 2.20
N ASP A 203 18.37 -16.49 1.26
CA ASP A 203 18.77 -16.45 -0.15
C ASP A 203 19.67 -15.23 -0.42
N VAL A 204 20.93 -15.36 0.00
CA VAL A 204 21.94 -14.30 -0.10
C VAL A 204 22.10 -13.81 -1.54
N LYS A 205 22.08 -14.72 -2.53
CA LYS A 205 22.21 -14.35 -3.94
C LYS A 205 21.09 -13.43 -4.41
N ILE A 206 19.84 -13.74 -4.03
CA ILE A 206 18.70 -12.89 -4.37
C ILE A 206 18.75 -11.57 -3.61
N ILE A 207 19.14 -11.58 -2.33
CA ILE A 207 19.29 -10.37 -1.53
C ILE A 207 20.33 -9.43 -2.16
N ASP A 208 21.49 -9.94 -2.58
CA ASP A 208 22.55 -9.15 -3.22
C ASP A 208 22.06 -8.44 -4.49
N LEU A 209 21.21 -9.09 -5.30
CA LEU A 209 20.58 -8.45 -6.47
C LEU A 209 19.62 -7.33 -6.05
N LEU A 210 18.79 -7.61 -5.04
CA LEU A 210 17.73 -6.72 -4.58
C LEU A 210 18.30 -5.47 -3.89
N GLU A 211 19.44 -5.58 -3.23
CA GLU A 211 20.16 -4.43 -2.66
C GLU A 211 20.59 -3.42 -3.73
N LYS A 212 20.97 -3.87 -4.93
CA LYS A 212 21.40 -2.97 -6.02
C LYS A 212 20.27 -2.11 -6.59
N ILE A 213 19.04 -2.58 -6.51
CA ILE A 213 17.87 -1.87 -7.03
C ILE A 213 17.01 -1.24 -5.94
N ASN A 214 17.39 -1.40 -4.67
CA ASN A 214 16.68 -0.81 -3.54
C ASN A 214 16.81 0.73 -3.54
N ASN A 215 15.70 1.43 -3.39
CA ASN A 215 15.70 2.85 -3.14
C ASN A 215 15.73 3.10 -1.62
N ASN A 216 16.90 3.51 -1.11
CA ASN A 216 17.11 3.66 0.33
C ASN A 216 16.14 4.66 0.99
N MET A 217 15.85 5.79 0.31
CA MET A 217 14.90 6.77 0.84
C MET A 217 13.50 6.18 1.04
N SER A 218 13.00 5.48 0.02
CA SER A 218 11.71 4.81 0.09
C SER A 218 11.71 3.73 1.16
N PHE A 219 12.79 2.94 1.25
CA PHE A 219 12.95 1.87 2.23
C PHE A 219 12.87 2.40 3.68
N ILE A 220 13.63 3.45 4.01
CA ILE A 220 13.64 4.03 5.36
C ILE A 220 12.28 4.66 5.69
N GLY A 221 11.70 5.42 4.77
CA GLY A 221 10.39 6.04 4.97
C GLY A 221 9.32 4.99 5.30
N VAL A 222 9.22 3.93 4.48
CA VAL A 222 8.23 2.87 4.73
C VAL A 222 8.60 1.99 5.92
N LYS A 223 9.87 1.88 6.32
CA LYS A 223 10.29 1.21 7.56
C LYS A 223 9.65 1.89 8.77
N SER A 224 9.64 3.23 8.80
CA SER A 224 8.98 3.99 9.85
C SER A 224 7.46 3.76 9.88
N GLU A 225 6.80 3.88 8.74
CA GLU A 225 5.35 3.66 8.62
C GLU A 225 4.95 2.23 9.02
N ARG A 226 5.75 1.24 8.64
CA ARG A 226 5.51 -0.17 8.99
C ARG A 226 5.77 -0.46 10.46
N SER A 227 6.73 0.22 11.08
CA SER A 227 6.95 0.12 12.53
C SER A 227 5.71 0.57 13.31
N PHE A 228 5.12 1.71 12.92
CA PHE A 228 3.83 2.15 13.44
C PHE A 228 2.74 1.08 13.28
N MET A 229 2.56 0.55 12.05
CA MET A 229 1.56 -0.47 11.77
C MET A 229 1.74 -1.75 12.61
N LYS A 230 2.99 -2.19 12.81
CA LYS A 230 3.31 -3.35 13.67
C LYS A 230 2.95 -3.06 15.12
N THR A 231 3.33 -1.91 15.65
CA THR A 231 3.10 -1.56 17.06
C THR A 231 1.61 -1.53 17.40
N VAL A 232 0.77 -1.00 16.52
CA VAL A 232 -0.68 -0.96 16.72
C VAL A 232 -1.39 -2.30 16.43
N ASN A 233 -0.65 -3.37 16.11
CA ASN A 233 -1.19 -4.64 15.62
C ASN A 233 -2.15 -4.46 14.44
N GLY A 234 -1.78 -3.57 13.51
CA GLY A 234 -2.61 -3.17 12.38
C GLY A 234 -2.97 -4.33 11.46
N SER A 235 -4.27 -4.51 11.23
CA SER A 235 -4.84 -5.43 10.24
C SER A 235 -5.51 -4.66 9.09
N CYS A 236 -6.14 -5.35 8.13
CA CYS A 236 -6.96 -4.71 7.08
C CYS A 236 -8.12 -3.89 7.61
N PHE A 237 -8.61 -4.30 8.77
CA PHE A 237 -9.81 -3.76 9.37
C PHE A 237 -9.48 -2.66 10.38
N THR A 238 -8.20 -2.49 10.71
CA THR A 238 -7.73 -1.41 11.56
C THR A 238 -7.72 -0.12 10.74
N PRO A 239 -8.53 0.90 11.10
CA PRO A 239 -8.56 2.18 10.41
C PRO A 239 -7.33 3.00 10.80
N LEU A 240 -6.21 2.71 10.13
CA LEU A 240 -4.93 3.38 10.36
C LEU A 240 -4.40 4.01 9.07
N ALA A 241 -3.58 5.05 9.23
CA ALA A 241 -2.82 5.68 8.16
C ALA A 241 -1.42 6.05 8.67
N ALA A 242 -0.44 6.06 7.77
CA ALA A 242 0.88 6.59 8.07
C ALA A 242 1.53 7.12 6.79
N LEU A 243 2.27 8.21 6.92
CA LEU A 243 3.09 8.80 5.87
C LEU A 243 4.36 9.36 6.49
N ALA A 244 5.51 8.83 6.07
CA ALA A 244 6.82 9.38 6.35
C ALA A 244 7.36 10.12 5.13
N GLU A 245 7.82 11.35 5.33
CA GLU A 245 8.40 12.22 4.31
C GLU A 245 9.74 12.78 4.80
N TYR A 246 10.68 12.95 3.87
CA TYR A 246 11.94 13.62 4.15
C TYR A 246 11.69 15.13 4.27
N VAL A 247 12.13 15.73 5.38
CA VAL A 247 12.13 17.19 5.59
C VAL A 247 13.53 17.79 5.44
N SER A 248 14.55 16.94 5.46
CA SER A 248 15.92 17.22 5.01
C SER A 248 16.60 15.89 4.64
N GLU A 249 17.87 15.90 4.21
CA GLU A 249 18.59 14.69 3.79
C GLU A 249 18.59 13.57 4.86
N ASN A 250 18.68 13.93 6.14
CA ASN A 250 18.80 12.98 7.25
C ASN A 250 17.62 13.02 8.23
N MET A 251 16.53 13.73 7.90
CA MET A 251 15.38 13.88 8.81
C MET A 251 14.09 13.45 8.14
N LEU A 252 13.32 12.63 8.86
CA LEU A 252 11.98 12.20 8.48
C LEU A 252 10.94 12.88 9.36
N HIS A 253 9.84 13.29 8.74
CA HIS A 253 8.60 13.65 9.40
C HIS A 253 7.56 12.55 9.16
N LEU A 254 7.10 11.92 10.23
CA LEU A 254 6.09 10.86 10.22
C LEU A 254 4.77 11.42 10.75
N ARG A 255 3.71 11.27 9.97
CA ARG A 255 2.32 11.49 10.39
C ARG A 255 1.60 10.16 10.49
N CYS A 256 0.89 9.94 11.59
CA CYS A 256 0.14 8.71 11.86
C CYS A 256 -1.30 9.03 12.25
N MET A 257 -2.21 8.14 11.87
CA MET A 257 -3.60 8.17 12.29
C MET A 257 -4.05 6.78 12.71
N LEU A 258 -4.84 6.75 13.78
CA LEU A 258 -5.56 5.56 14.24
C LEU A 258 -6.97 5.99 14.66
N ALA A 259 -7.99 5.32 14.13
CA ALA A 259 -9.36 5.51 14.59
C ALA A 259 -9.81 4.37 15.52
N SER A 260 -10.59 4.73 16.54
CA SER A 260 -11.21 3.80 17.49
C SER A 260 -12.65 4.25 17.74
N GLY A 261 -13.61 3.39 17.44
CA GLY A 261 -15.03 3.74 17.48
C GLY A 261 -15.36 4.92 16.55
N LYS A 262 -15.87 6.01 17.12
CA LYS A 262 -16.18 7.27 16.40
C LYS A 262 -15.02 8.27 16.39
N ASN A 263 -13.97 8.03 17.18
CA ASN A 263 -12.87 8.97 17.35
C ASN A 263 -11.75 8.66 16.37
N ILE A 264 -11.07 9.72 15.93
CA ILE A 264 -9.88 9.66 15.10
C ILE A 264 -8.75 10.38 15.84
N TYR A 265 -7.62 9.70 15.99
CA TYR A 265 -6.46 10.22 16.70
C TYR A 265 -5.30 10.38 15.73
N PHE A 266 -4.66 11.54 15.77
CA PHE A 266 -3.48 11.86 14.99
C PHE A 266 -2.28 12.05 15.92
N THR A 267 -1.10 11.72 15.42
CA THR A 267 0.18 12.10 16.01
C THR A 267 1.18 12.34 14.89
N GLU A 268 2.18 13.17 15.17
CA GLU A 268 3.27 13.47 14.25
C GLU A 268 4.60 13.46 15.00
N ARG A 269 5.66 13.09 14.31
CA ARG A 269 7.01 13.05 14.86
C ARG A 269 8.00 13.48 13.78
N THR A 270 9.08 14.13 14.20
CA THR A 270 10.22 14.40 13.33
C THR A 270 11.47 13.87 14.02
N SER A 271 12.26 13.06 13.32
CA SER A 271 13.49 12.47 13.86
C SER A 271 14.48 12.17 12.75
N PHE A 272 15.72 11.85 13.15
CA PHE A 272 16.74 11.37 12.24
C PHE A 272 16.36 10.03 11.59
N ILE A 273 16.87 9.77 10.39
CA ILE A 273 16.57 8.56 9.59
C ILE A 273 17.00 7.26 10.29
N GLU A 274 18.05 7.31 11.13
CA GLU A 274 18.53 6.19 11.92
C GLU A 274 17.48 5.73 12.95
N ASP A 275 16.67 6.67 13.45
CA ASP A 275 15.59 6.44 14.40
C ASP A 275 14.25 6.13 13.71
N ALA A 276 14.20 5.97 12.39
CA ALA A 276 12.96 5.79 11.63
C ALA A 276 12.04 4.70 12.21
N GLU A 277 12.60 3.55 12.58
CA GLU A 277 11.86 2.45 13.18
C GLU A 277 11.34 2.78 14.59
N LYS A 278 12.18 3.40 15.42
CA LYS A 278 11.81 3.83 16.77
C LYS A 278 10.70 4.89 16.73
N MET A 279 10.82 5.87 15.83
CA MET A 279 9.82 6.91 15.61
C MET A 279 8.43 6.32 15.30
N GLY A 280 8.37 5.31 14.44
CA GLY A 280 7.13 4.60 14.15
C GLY A 280 6.58 3.84 15.36
N MET A 281 7.47 3.21 16.14
CA MET A 281 7.09 2.51 17.37
C MET A 281 6.49 3.47 18.40
N ASP A 282 7.15 4.59 18.67
CA ASP A 282 6.71 5.59 19.64
C ASP A 282 5.38 6.23 19.22
N ALA A 283 5.16 6.46 17.93
CA ALA A 283 3.87 6.94 17.41
C ALA A 283 2.75 5.90 17.66
N GLY A 284 3.06 4.62 17.48
CA GLY A 284 2.11 3.53 17.69
C GLY A 284 1.73 3.35 19.16
N LEU A 285 2.71 3.44 20.07
CA LEU A 285 2.46 3.36 21.51
C LEU A 285 1.58 4.52 22.00
N GLU A 286 1.87 5.74 21.54
CA GLU A 286 1.06 6.91 21.88
C GLU A 286 -0.39 6.74 21.41
N LEU A 287 -0.61 6.42 20.13
CA LEU A 287 -1.99 6.30 19.62
C LEU A 287 -2.75 5.13 20.24
N LYS A 288 -2.08 4.01 20.57
CA LYS A 288 -2.70 2.91 21.32
C LYS A 288 -3.20 3.37 22.68
N SER A 289 -2.40 4.16 23.42
CA SER A 289 -2.80 4.65 24.74
C SER A 289 -4.05 5.55 24.70
N LYS A 290 -4.30 6.23 23.57
CA LYS A 290 -5.49 7.07 23.36
C LYS A 290 -6.74 6.27 22.93
N CYS A 291 -6.56 5.03 22.47
CA CYS A 291 -7.63 4.17 21.94
C CYS A 291 -8.13 3.13 22.93
N LEU A 292 -7.46 2.98 24.08
CA LEU A 292 -7.88 2.18 25.24
C LEU A 292 -8.84 3.00 26.11
#